data_AF-A0A2U1JWG5-F1
#
_entry.id   AF-A0A2U1JWG5-F1
#
_cell.length_a   1.000
_cell.length_b   1.000
_cell.length_c   1.000
_cell.angle_alpha   90.00
_cell.angle_beta   90.00
_cell.angle_gamma   90.00
#
_symmetry.space_group_name_H-M   'P 1'
#
loop_
_entity.id
_entity.type
_entity.pdbx_description
1 polymer ?
#
loop_
_entity_poly.entity_id
_entity_poly.type
_entity_poly.pdbx_seq_one_letter_code
_entity_poly.pdbx_strand_id
1 'polypeptide(L)' 'METFIVHPKNNEEKKVIKAFLEALKIKFENLTSNSTESPYDADFVDMVEENREDYKAGKGIKIDLDDIWK' A
#
# COMPACT_ATOMS: atom_id res chain seq x y z
N MET A 1 9.67 0.26 26.85
CA MET A 1 10.27 1.35 26.04
C MET A 1 9.19 1.89 25.14
N GLU A 2 9.10 3.19 25.01
CA GLU A 2 8.09 3.88 24.19
C GLU A 2 8.67 4.14 22.79
N THR A 3 7.85 4.01 21.75
CA THR A 3 8.26 4.23 20.35
C THR A 3 7.65 5.53 19.86
N PHE A 4 8.47 6.43 19.32
CA PHE A 4 8.03 7.67 18.72
C PHE A 4 7.96 7.54 17.20
N ILE A 5 6.79 7.80 16.62
CA ILE A 5 6.57 7.80 15.17
C ILE A 5 6.39 9.26 14.74
N VAL A 6 7.15 9.68 13.74
CA VAL A 6 7.11 11.04 13.19
C VAL A 6 6.54 11.01 11.78
N HIS A 7 5.59 11.89 11.49
CA HIS A 7 4.92 11.99 10.18
C HIS A 7 5.25 13.34 9.50
N PRO A 8 6.34 13.44 8.73
CA PRO A 8 6.68 14.65 7.98
C PRO A 8 5.59 14.97 6.96
N LYS A 9 5.19 16.24 6.85
CA LYS A 9 4.14 16.69 5.91
C LYS A 9 4.68 16.93 4.50
N ASN A 10 5.98 17.17 4.36
CA ASN A 10 6.62 17.46 3.09
C ASN A 10 8.05 16.90 3.03
N ASN A 11 8.65 16.96 1.83
CA ASN A 11 10.00 16.43 1.59
C ASN A 11 11.11 17.21 2.32
N GLU A 12 10.89 18.48 2.63
CA GLU A 12 11.88 19.30 3.34
C GLU A 12 11.96 18.90 4.81
N GLU A 13 10.81 18.79 5.48
CA GLU A 13 10.71 18.28 6.86
C GLU A 13 11.36 16.90 6.99
N LYS A 14 11.10 15.98 6.04
CA LYS A 14 11.72 14.66 6.01
C LYS A 14 13.25 14.73 5.95
N LYS A 15 13.81 15.61 5.10
CA LYS A 15 15.26 15.78 4.96
C LYS A 15 15.89 16.32 6.25
N VAL A 16 15.25 17.32 6.86
CA VAL A 16 15.73 17.93 8.10
C VAL A 16 15.73 16.92 9.25
N ILE A 17 14.62 16.18 9.43
CA ILE A 17 14.51 15.14 10.47
C ILE A 17 15.56 14.05 10.25
N LYS A 18 15.75 13.58 9.01
CA LYS A 18 16.76 12.57 8.69
C LYS A 18 18.18 13.06 9.06
N ALA A 19 18.55 14.26 8.63
CA ALA A 19 19.87 14.82 8.93
C ALA A 19 20.09 15.01 10.44
N PHE A 20 19.05 15.40 11.17
CA PHE A 20 19.10 15.55 12.63
C PHE A 20 19.34 14.21 13.33
N LEU A 21 18.60 13.16 12.95
CA LEU A 21 18.78 11.81 13.53
C LEU A 21 20.16 11.24 13.22
N GLU A 22 20.67 11.43 12.00
CA GLU A 22 22.02 11.02 11.59
C GLU A 22 23.10 11.76 12.38
N ALA A 23 22.97 13.07 12.56
CA ALA A 23 23.92 13.88 13.33
C ALA A 23 24.01 13.43 14.80
N LEU A 24 22.88 13.00 15.38
CA LEU A 24 22.81 12.47 16.74
C LEU A 24 23.17 10.97 16.83
N LYS A 25 23.48 10.32 15.70
CA LYS A 25 23.75 8.87 15.61
C LYS A 25 22.60 8.02 16.17
N ILE A 26 21.37 8.53 16.09
CA ILE A 26 20.17 7.80 16.50
C ILE A 26 19.85 6.81 15.39
N LYS A 27 19.71 5.52 15.74
CA LYS A 27 19.23 4.52 14.79
C LYS A 27 17.75 4.76 14.51
N PHE A 28 17.40 4.80 13.23
CA PHE A 28 16.02 4.91 12.78
C PHE A 28 15.76 3.93 11.64
N GLU A 29 14.53 3.49 11.52
CA GLU A 29 14.08 2.61 10.46
C GLU A 29 13.34 3.44 9.40
N ASN A 30 13.68 3.24 8.13
CA ASN A 30 12.85 3.75 7.04
C ASN A 30 11.73 2.74 6.80
N LEU A 31 10.73 2.75 7.68
CA LEU A 31 9.44 2.12 7.43
C LEU A 31 8.72 3.00 6.40
N THR A 32 9.05 2.81 5.14
CA THR A 32 8.30 3.43 4.05
C THR A 32 6.89 2.86 4.13
N SER A 33 5.91 3.66 4.53
CA SER A 33 4.48 3.32 4.41
C SER A 33 4.05 3.14 2.95
N ASN A 34 4.89 3.59 2.03
CA ASN A 34 4.91 3.13 0.65
C ASN A 34 5.95 2.01 0.54
N SER A 35 5.57 0.80 0.95
CA SER A 35 6.20 -0.37 0.36
C SER A 35 6.13 -0.19 -1.16
N THR A 36 7.27 -0.20 -1.82
CA THR A 36 7.35 -0.44 -3.28
C THR A 36 6.77 -1.80 -3.64
N GLU A 37 6.51 -2.64 -2.64
CA GLU A 37 5.66 -3.81 -2.70
C GLU A 37 4.21 -3.37 -2.39
N SER A 38 3.30 -3.66 -3.32
CA SER A 38 1.87 -3.56 -3.06
C SER A 38 1.53 -4.19 -1.70
N PRO A 39 0.63 -3.60 -0.88
CA PRO A 39 0.14 -4.28 0.32
C PRO A 39 -0.64 -5.57 -0.02
N TYR A 40 -0.95 -5.77 -1.29
CA TYR A 40 -1.54 -6.99 -1.82
C TYR A 40 -0.47 -7.94 -2.34
N ASP A 41 -0.67 -9.21 -2.02
CA ASP A 41 0.09 -10.32 -2.57
C ASP A 41 0.10 -10.30 -4.12
N ALA A 42 1.21 -10.69 -4.73
CA ALA A 42 1.37 -10.64 -6.18
C ALA A 42 0.35 -11.53 -6.91
N ASP A 43 0.06 -12.71 -6.37
CA ASP A 43 -0.92 -13.64 -6.97
C ASP A 43 -2.34 -13.04 -6.93
N PHE A 44 -2.64 -12.25 -5.89
CA PHE A 44 -3.91 -11.51 -5.81
C PHE A 44 -4.00 -10.44 -6.89
N VAL A 45 -2.92 -9.70 -7.15
CA VAL A 45 -2.89 -8.68 -8.21
C VAL A 45 -3.04 -9.32 -9.59
N ASP A 46 -2.31 -10.40 -9.85
CA ASP A 46 -2.37 -11.12 -11.12
C ASP A 46 -3.77 -11.69 -11.40
N MET A 47 -4.40 -12.30 -10.38
CA MET A 47 -5.79 -12.77 -10.47
C MET A 47 -6.74 -11.63 -10.82
N VAL A 48 -6.59 -10.46 -10.20
CA VAL A 48 -7.49 -9.31 -10.46
C VAL A 48 -7.32 -8.79 -11.90
N GLU A 49 -6.10 -8.71 -12.41
CA GLU A 49 -5.85 -8.29 -13.80
C GLU A 49 -6.41 -9.30 -14.80
N GLU A 50 -6.23 -10.61 -14.58
CA GLU A 50 -6.86 -11.66 -15.40
C GLU A 50 -8.40 -11.51 -15.42
N ASN A 51 -9.02 -11.31 -14.27
CA ASN A 51 -10.46 -11.08 -14.17
C ASN A 51 -10.92 -9.83 -14.95
N ARG A 52 -10.11 -8.77 -15.00
CA ARG A 52 -10.42 -7.57 -15.81
C ARG A 52 -10.41 -7.88 -17.30
N GLU A 53 -9.47 -8.70 -17.76
CA GLU A 53 -9.40 -9.13 -19.16
C GLU A 53 -10.58 -10.04 -19.52
N ASP A 54 -10.90 -11.01 -18.66
CA ASP A 54 -12.02 -11.90 -18.85
C ASP A 54 -13.37 -11.17 -18.85
N TYR A 55 -13.52 -10.15 -18.00
CA TYR A 55 -14.69 -9.27 -18.02
C TYR A 55 -14.80 -8.51 -19.34
N LYS A 56 -13.69 -7.92 -19.84
CA LYS A 56 -13.65 -7.25 -21.14
C LYS A 56 -13.95 -8.21 -22.30
N ALA A 57 -13.53 -9.47 -22.18
CA ALA A 57 -13.80 -10.54 -23.13
C ALA A 57 -15.23 -11.10 -23.03
N GLY A 58 -16.04 -10.62 -22.08
CA GLY A 58 -17.44 -11.05 -21.91
C GLY A 58 -17.61 -12.40 -21.23
N LYS A 59 -16.59 -12.92 -20.54
CA LYS A 59 -16.64 -14.19 -19.81
C LYS A 59 -17.25 -14.06 -18.40
N GLY A 60 -17.58 -12.86 -17.98
CA GLY A 60 -18.23 -12.60 -16.68
C GLY A 60 -19.71 -12.96 -16.69
N ILE A 61 -20.24 -13.35 -15.53
CA ILE A 61 -21.67 -13.57 -15.31
C ILE A 61 -22.23 -12.38 -14.55
N LYS A 62 -23.32 -11.81 -15.04
CA LYS A 62 -24.09 -10.80 -14.29
C LYS A 62 -25.12 -11.52 -13.44
N ILE A 63 -25.14 -11.23 -12.15
CA ILE A 63 -26.12 -11.75 -11.20
C ILE A 63 -26.84 -10.54 -10.60
N ASP A 64 -28.16 -10.58 -10.54
CA ASP A 64 -28.95 -9.51 -9.92
C ASP A 64 -29.01 -9.71 -8.40
N LEU A 65 -29.17 -8.62 -7.65
CA LEU A 65 -29.14 -8.65 -6.17
C LEU A 65 -30.24 -9.56 -5.58
N ASP A 66 -31.39 -9.63 -6.25
CA ASP A 66 -32.52 -10.48 -5.87
C ASP A 66 -32.20 -11.98 -5.99
N ASP A 67 -31.19 -12.37 -6.77
CA ASP A 67 -30.73 -13.77 -6.90
C ASP A 67 -29.79 -14.17 -5.75
N ILE A 68 -29.16 -13.19 -5.08
CA ILE A 68 -28.15 -13.39 -4.05
C ILE A 68 -28.78 -13.36 -2.64
N TRP A 69 -29.79 -12.53 -2.44
CA TRP A 69 -30.44 -12.34 -1.15
C TRP A 69 -31.91 -12.79 -1.20
N LYS A 70 -32.17 -14.05 -0.80
CA LYS A 70 -33.51 -14.64 -0.66
C LYS A 70 -33.97 -14.71 0.79
#